data_AF-A0AAU6SGK5-F1
#
_entry.id   AF-A0AAU6SGK5-F1
#
_cell.length_a   1.000
_cell.length_b   1.000
_cell.length_c   1.000
_cell.angle_alpha   90.00
_cell.angle_beta   90.00
_cell.angle_gamma   90.00
#
_symmetry.space_group_name_H-M   'P 1'
#
loop_
_entity.id
_entity.type
_entity.pdbx_description
1 polymer ?
#
loop_
_entity_poly.entity_id
_entity_poly.type
_entity_poly.pdbx_seq_one_letter_code
_entity_poly.pdbx_strand_id
1 'polypeptide(L)'
;MADAADVMTVGDWIQVGVGVVALVAAIVALAVGLIDRRTQLHIARRSLEHDRLKLELEYAVRLATNNNRGGSTDPLERAQLGAEALALTTVVGPRWVPRQWERVTNGKTLEEMAAKLDAPEDEIPRWVKDKNETGLAIRAILAELYKEK
;
A
#
# COMPACT_ATOMS: atom_id res chain seq x y z
N MET A 1 -41.75 -67.10 2.00
CA MET A 1 -41.59 -65.67 2.32
C MET A 1 -41.16 -65.59 3.78
N ALA A 2 -39.84 -65.56 4.01
CA ALA A 2 -39.30 -65.25 5.32
C ALA A 2 -38.37 -64.07 5.08
N ASP A 3 -38.79 -62.92 5.60
CA ASP A 3 -37.99 -61.71 5.69
C ASP A 3 -36.67 -62.06 6.39
N ALA A 4 -35.58 -62.11 5.63
CA ALA A 4 -34.26 -61.98 6.21
C ALA A 4 -34.14 -60.51 6.61
N ALA A 5 -34.65 -60.17 7.79
CA ALA A 5 -34.29 -58.92 8.43
C ALA A 5 -32.77 -58.94 8.57
N ASP A 6 -32.10 -58.16 7.74
CA ASP A 6 -30.65 -58.02 7.71
C ASP A 6 -30.21 -57.47 9.07
N VAL A 7 -29.82 -58.37 9.99
CA VAL A 7 -29.39 -57.99 11.34
C VAL A 7 -27.98 -57.43 11.19
N MET A 8 -27.89 -56.11 11.06
CA MET A 8 -26.62 -55.38 11.02
C MET A 8 -25.67 -55.89 12.09
N THR A 9 -24.47 -56.30 11.68
CA THR A 9 -23.45 -56.78 12.60
C THR A 9 -22.82 -55.61 13.35
N VAL A 10 -22.17 -55.87 14.49
CA VAL A 10 -21.39 -54.86 15.22
C VAL A 10 -20.31 -54.23 14.31
N GLY A 11 -19.77 -55.00 13.35
CA GLY A 11 -18.81 -54.51 12.36
C GLY A 11 -19.39 -53.45 11.43
N ASP A 12 -20.64 -53.61 10.98
CA ASP A 12 -21.32 -52.65 10.11
C ASP A 12 -21.56 -51.33 10.85
N TRP A 13 -21.97 -51.39 12.11
CA TRP A 13 -22.13 -50.21 12.97
C TRP A 13 -20.81 -49.45 13.19
N ILE A 14 -19.69 -50.18 13.35
CA ILE A 14 -18.37 -49.56 13.45
C ILE A 14 -17.99 -48.86 12.14
N GLN A 15 -18.19 -49.50 10.99
CA GLN A 15 -17.88 -48.89 9.69
C GLN A 15 -18.72 -47.65 9.40
N VAL A 16 -20.03 -47.69 9.68
CA VAL A 16 -20.91 -46.53 9.57
C VAL A 16 -20.45 -45.41 10.50
N GLY A 17 -20.11 -45.74 11.75
CA GLY A 17 -19.58 -44.77 12.71
C GLY A 17 -18.30 -44.09 12.23
N VAL A 18 -17.35 -44.85 11.68
CA VAL A 18 -16.11 -44.30 11.10
C VAL A 18 -16.40 -43.38 9.92
N GLY A 19 -17.32 -43.77 9.02
CA GLY A 19 -17.71 -42.95 7.87
C GLY A 19 -18.32 -41.60 8.27
N VAL A 20 -19.20 -41.60 9.27
CA VAL A 20 -19.81 -40.36 9.81
C VAL A 20 -18.74 -39.45 10.43
N VAL A 21 -17.84 -40.02 11.24
CA VAL A 21 -16.74 -39.26 11.87
C VAL A 21 -15.83 -38.63 10.80
N ALA A 22 -15.47 -39.39 9.76
CA ALA A 22 -14.64 -38.89 8.67
C ALA A 22 -15.32 -37.74 7.89
N LEU A 23 -16.63 -37.85 7.64
CA LEU A 23 -17.39 -36.79 6.97
C LEU A 23 -17.43 -35.51 7.81
N VAL A 24 -17.71 -35.63 9.11
CA VAL A 24 -17.71 -34.47 10.04
C VAL A 24 -16.34 -33.82 10.07
N ALA A 25 -15.26 -34.61 10.16
CA ALA A 25 -13.90 -34.09 10.14
C ALA A 25 -13.58 -33.35 8.83
N ALA A 26 -14.01 -33.88 7.68
CA ALA A 26 -13.82 -33.23 6.38
C ALA A 26 -14.55 -31.88 6.30
N ILE A 27 -15.78 -31.80 6.79
CA ILE A 27 -16.57 -30.55 6.82
C ILE A 27 -15.88 -29.51 7.72
N VAL A 28 -15.45 -29.91 8.92
CA VAL A 28 -14.74 -29.02 9.85
C VAL A 28 -13.43 -28.53 9.24
N ALA A 29 -12.66 -29.42 8.60
CA ALA A 29 -11.41 -29.05 7.93
C ALA A 29 -11.64 -28.01 6.81
N LEU A 30 -12.68 -28.18 6.00
CA LEU A 30 -13.06 -27.21 4.97
C LEU A 30 -13.48 -25.86 5.57
N ALA A 31 -14.30 -25.88 6.63
CA ALA A 31 -14.76 -24.67 7.29
C ALA A 31 -13.58 -23.89 7.90
N VAL A 32 -12.68 -24.57 8.63
CA VAL A 32 -11.48 -23.97 9.21
C VAL A 32 -10.55 -23.43 8.11
N GLY A 33 -10.35 -24.18 7.03
CA GLY A 33 -9.52 -23.72 5.90
C GLY A 33 -10.05 -22.45 5.24
N LEU A 34 -11.37 -22.31 5.11
CA LEU A 34 -11.99 -21.08 4.58
C LEU A 34 -11.85 -19.89 5.54
N ILE A 35 -12.01 -20.12 6.85
CA ILE A 35 -11.87 -19.09 7.88
C ILE A 35 -10.41 -18.62 7.95
N ASP A 36 -9.45 -19.55 7.98
CA ASP A 36 -8.02 -19.24 8.00
C ASP A 36 -7.63 -18.45 6.76
N ARG A 37 -8.04 -18.88 5.56
CA ARG A 37 -7.77 -18.14 4.32
C ARG A 37 -8.31 -16.71 4.36
N ARG A 38 -9.53 -16.49 4.86
CA ARG A 38 -10.10 -15.14 5.03
C ARG A 38 -9.31 -14.31 6.04
N THR A 39 -8.87 -14.94 7.12
CA THR A 39 -8.11 -14.29 8.19
C THR A 39 -6.72 -13.89 7.70
N GLN A 40 -6.01 -14.78 7.01
CA GLN A 40 -4.71 -14.51 6.40
C GLN A 40 -4.79 -13.35 5.40
N LEU A 41 -5.81 -13.34 4.53
CA LEU A 41 -6.03 -12.23 3.60
C LEU A 41 -6.31 -10.90 4.33
N HIS A 42 -7.09 -10.94 5.41
CA HIS A 42 -7.37 -9.75 6.21
C HIS A 42 -6.11 -9.22 6.92
N ILE A 43 -5.31 -10.11 7.51
CA ILE A 43 -4.04 -9.77 8.17
C ILE A 43 -3.07 -9.20 7.13
N ALA A 44 -2.94 -9.82 5.95
CA ALA A 44 -2.07 -9.34 4.89
C ALA A 44 -2.46 -7.92 4.44
N ARG A 45 -3.76 -7.66 4.22
CA ARG A 45 -4.26 -6.31 3.86
C ARG A 45 -3.96 -5.29 4.95
N ARG A 46 -4.21 -5.62 6.21
CA ARG A 46 -3.90 -4.72 7.34
C ARG A 46 -2.39 -4.49 7.49
N SER A 47 -1.57 -5.50 7.26
CA SER A 47 -0.11 -5.34 7.31
C SER A 47 0.37 -4.38 6.24
N LEU A 48 -0.11 -4.53 5.00
CA LEU A 48 0.22 -3.62 3.90
C LEU A 48 -0.21 -2.17 4.19
N GLU A 49 -1.42 -1.98 4.72
CA GLU A 49 -1.90 -0.66 5.11
C GLU A 49 -1.04 -0.05 6.23
N HIS A 50 -0.68 -0.86 7.23
CA HIS A 50 0.17 -0.43 8.34
C HIS A 50 1.57 -0.05 7.89
N ASP A 51 2.18 -0.84 7.00
CA ASP A 51 3.52 -0.57 6.46
C ASP A 51 3.52 0.69 5.59
N ARG A 52 2.47 0.90 4.79
CA ARG A 52 2.24 2.15 4.07
C ARG A 52 2.16 3.34 5.03
N LEU A 53 1.34 3.27 6.07
CA LEU A 53 1.15 4.36 7.02
C LEU A 53 2.43 4.68 7.79
N LYS A 54 3.22 3.66 8.16
CA LYS A 54 4.54 3.85 8.78
C LYS A 54 5.48 4.62 7.85
N LEU A 55 5.54 4.25 6.57
CA LEU A 55 6.38 4.92 5.59
C LEU A 55 5.95 6.39 5.40
N GLU A 56 4.64 6.62 5.22
CA GLU A 56 4.09 7.97 5.10
C GLU A 56 4.37 8.82 6.35
N LEU A 57 4.27 8.25 7.56
CA LEU A 57 4.60 8.90 8.82
C LEU A 57 6.10 9.25 8.92
N GLU A 58 7.00 8.34 8.53
CA GLU A 58 8.44 8.59 8.55
C GLU A 58 8.80 9.82 7.70
N TYR A 59 8.30 9.88 6.47
CA TYR A 59 8.55 11.02 5.59
C TYR A 59 7.88 12.30 6.07
N ALA A 60 6.69 12.22 6.69
CA ALA A 60 6.03 13.37 7.28
C ALA A 60 6.82 13.93 8.48
N VAL A 61 7.39 13.07 9.33
CA VAL A 61 8.27 13.48 10.43
C VAL A 61 9.53 14.14 9.89
N ARG A 62 10.18 13.56 8.87
CA ARG A 62 11.36 14.17 8.23
C ARG A 62 11.03 15.55 7.64
N LEU A 63 9.87 15.67 6.98
CA LEU A 63 9.41 16.95 6.43
C LEU A 63 9.17 17.99 7.53
N ALA A 64 8.57 17.58 8.64
CA ALA A 64 8.38 18.44 9.81
C ALA A 64 9.72 18.87 10.41
N THR A 65 10.67 17.96 10.57
CA THR A 65 12.03 18.27 11.05
C THR A 65 12.75 19.24 10.12
N ASN A 66 12.71 19.01 8.81
CA ASN A 66 13.31 19.90 7.81
C ASN A 66 12.68 21.32 7.90
N ASN A 67 11.35 21.42 7.93
CA ASN A 67 10.66 22.70 8.09
C ASN A 67 10.99 23.41 9.41
N ASN A 68 11.22 22.65 10.50
CA ASN A 68 11.52 23.18 11.82
C ASN A 68 13.00 23.55 12.04
N ARG A 69 13.92 23.13 11.16
CA ARG A 69 15.33 23.54 11.24
C ARG A 69 15.53 25.05 11.06
N GLY A 70 14.51 25.75 10.58
CA GLY A 70 14.60 27.18 10.28
C GLY A 70 15.40 27.43 9.00
N GLY A 71 15.27 28.63 8.44
CA GLY A 71 16.06 29.00 7.26
C GLY A 71 17.53 29.17 7.62
N SER A 72 18.43 28.49 6.90
CA SER A 72 19.87 28.75 7.02
C SER A 72 20.24 30.08 6.34
N THR A 73 21.19 30.81 6.93
CA THR A 73 21.82 31.98 6.31
C THR A 73 22.83 31.57 5.24
N ASP A 74 23.36 30.34 5.30
CA ASP A 74 24.20 29.75 4.26
C ASP A 74 23.35 29.46 2.99
N PRO A 75 23.68 30.05 1.83
CA PRO A 75 22.99 29.79 0.58
C PRO A 75 22.97 28.31 0.17
N LEU A 76 24.06 27.57 0.42
CA LEU A 76 24.17 26.17 0.01
C LEU A 76 23.25 25.28 0.86
N GLU A 77 23.31 25.45 2.18
CA GLU A 77 22.44 24.73 3.11
C GLU A 77 20.96 25.04 2.84
N ARG A 78 20.63 26.32 2.59
CA ARG A 78 19.25 26.72 2.26
C ARG A 78 18.74 26.03 0.98
N ALA A 79 19.59 25.94 -0.05
CA ALA A 79 19.23 25.26 -1.29
C ALA A 79 18.99 23.75 -1.08
N GLN A 80 19.85 23.11 -0.28
CA GLN A 80 19.70 21.69 0.07
C GLN A 80 18.43 21.43 0.88
N LEU A 81 18.15 22.24 1.90
CA LEU A 81 16.94 22.13 2.72
C LEU A 81 15.68 22.31 1.87
N GLY A 82 15.67 23.28 0.95
CA GLY A 82 14.56 23.50 0.03
C GLY A 82 14.33 22.33 -0.94
N ALA A 83 15.41 21.74 -1.47
CA ALA A 83 15.33 20.56 -2.34
C ALA A 83 14.82 19.33 -1.58
N GLU A 84 15.30 19.12 -0.36
CA GLU A 84 14.82 18.03 0.51
C GLU A 84 13.34 18.21 0.87
N ALA A 85 12.92 19.41 1.27
CA ALA A 85 11.52 19.72 1.58
C ALA A 85 10.59 19.42 0.39
N LEU A 86 11.05 19.72 -0.82
CA LEU A 86 10.32 19.47 -2.05
C LEU A 86 10.16 17.96 -2.34
N ALA A 87 11.24 17.20 -2.22
CA ALA A 87 11.21 15.75 -2.39
C ALA A 87 10.30 15.10 -1.36
N LEU A 88 10.44 15.48 -0.09
CA LEU A 88 9.61 14.98 1.01
C LEU A 88 8.13 15.33 0.83
N THR A 89 7.82 16.57 0.42
CA THR A 89 6.44 16.97 0.09
C THR A 89 5.85 16.08 -1.02
N THR A 90 6.68 15.69 -1.99
CA THR A 90 6.24 14.82 -3.10
C THR A 90 5.89 13.41 -2.62
N VAL A 91 6.70 12.87 -1.72
CA VAL A 91 6.48 11.54 -1.12
C VAL A 91 5.24 11.54 -0.24
N VAL A 92 5.15 12.50 0.70
CA VAL A 92 4.02 12.61 1.64
C VAL A 92 2.71 12.89 0.91
N GLY A 93 2.75 13.74 -0.13
CA GLY A 93 1.65 13.92 -1.06
C GLY A 93 0.47 14.78 -0.55
N PRO A 94 -0.54 15.00 -1.41
CA PRO A 94 -1.64 15.94 -1.15
C PRO A 94 -2.59 15.49 -0.03
N ARG A 95 -2.63 14.19 0.29
CA ARG A 95 -3.49 13.64 1.35
C ARG A 95 -3.16 14.23 2.72
N TRP A 96 -1.87 14.37 3.04
CA TRP A 96 -1.41 14.77 4.37
C TRP A 96 -0.92 16.21 4.43
N VAL A 97 -0.34 16.73 3.33
CA VAL A 97 0.18 18.11 3.27
C VAL A 97 -0.40 18.91 2.09
N PRO A 98 -1.74 19.03 1.96
CA PRO A 98 -2.39 19.59 0.77
C PRO A 98 -1.88 21.00 0.40
N ARG A 99 -1.68 21.87 1.38
CA ARG A 99 -1.18 23.24 1.17
C ARG A 99 0.28 23.30 0.71
N GLN A 100 1.14 22.42 1.25
CA GLN A 100 2.54 22.38 0.84
C GLN A 100 2.67 21.79 -0.56
N TRP A 101 1.88 20.75 -0.83
CA TRP A 101 1.76 20.13 -2.14
C TRP A 101 1.33 21.14 -3.21
N GLU A 102 0.26 21.89 -2.97
CA GLU A 102 -0.23 22.93 -3.88
C GLU A 102 0.84 23.98 -4.15
N ARG A 103 1.55 24.44 -3.12
CA ARG A 103 2.64 25.41 -3.27
C ARG A 103 3.82 24.86 -4.08
N VAL A 104 4.18 23.58 -3.89
CA VAL A 104 5.31 22.92 -4.57
C VAL A 104 5.00 22.63 -6.05
N THR A 105 3.76 22.25 -6.33
CA THR A 105 3.25 21.95 -7.69
C THR A 105 2.72 23.19 -8.41
N ASN A 106 2.57 24.31 -7.70
CA ASN A 106 1.88 25.51 -8.16
C ASN A 106 0.46 25.21 -8.66
N GLY A 107 -0.26 24.36 -7.91
CA GLY A 107 -1.62 23.92 -8.21
C GLY A 107 -1.75 22.94 -9.38
N LYS A 108 -0.65 22.53 -10.01
CA LYS A 108 -0.69 21.66 -11.20
C LYS A 108 -0.98 20.21 -10.85
N THR A 109 -1.71 19.51 -11.72
CA THR A 109 -1.89 18.06 -11.65
C THR A 109 -0.64 17.31 -12.10
N LEU A 110 -0.60 16.00 -11.84
CA LEU A 110 0.50 15.15 -12.34
C LEU A 110 0.54 15.14 -13.87
N GLU A 111 -0.61 15.09 -14.54
CA GLU A 111 -0.66 15.13 -16.02
C GLU A 111 -0.14 16.47 -16.55
N GLU A 112 -0.52 17.59 -15.93
CA GLU A 112 -0.05 18.92 -16.33
C GLU A 112 1.45 19.10 -16.11
N MET A 113 2.03 18.46 -15.09
CA MET A 113 3.47 18.44 -14.90
C MET A 113 4.16 17.58 -15.96
N ALA A 114 3.58 16.43 -16.31
CA ALA A 114 4.13 15.52 -17.33
C ALA A 114 4.13 16.16 -18.72
N ALA A 115 3.03 16.83 -19.10
CA ALA A 115 2.91 17.54 -20.38
C ALA A 115 3.96 18.66 -20.55
N LYS A 116 4.53 19.15 -19.44
CA LYS A 116 5.53 20.22 -19.44
C LYS A 116 6.98 19.74 -19.57
N LEU A 117 7.21 18.43 -19.57
CA LEU A 117 8.55 17.87 -19.78
C LEU A 117 9.05 18.12 -21.20
N ASP A 118 8.14 18.11 -22.19
CA ASP A 118 8.44 18.30 -23.61
C ASP A 118 8.38 19.77 -24.08
N ALA A 119 7.96 20.69 -23.22
CA ALA A 119 7.91 22.12 -23.55
C ALA A 119 9.32 22.63 -23.91
N PRO A 120 9.50 23.59 -24.83
CA PRO A 120 10.83 24.08 -25.18
C PRO A 120 11.50 24.81 -23.99
N GLU A 121 12.85 24.82 -23.94
CA GLU A 121 13.61 25.27 -22.76
C GLU A 121 13.53 26.78 -22.49
N ASP A 122 13.17 27.57 -23.50
CA ASP A 122 12.88 29.00 -23.41
C ASP A 122 11.56 29.28 -22.67
N GLU A 123 10.61 28.35 -22.67
CA GLU A 123 9.39 28.43 -21.86
C GLU A 123 9.57 27.85 -20.46
N ILE A 124 10.24 26.69 -20.36
CA ILE A 124 10.42 25.97 -19.10
C ILE A 124 11.91 25.61 -18.94
N PRO A 125 12.61 26.24 -17.98
CA PRO A 125 14.01 25.95 -17.74
C PRO A 125 14.26 24.47 -17.46
N ARG A 126 15.41 23.95 -17.92
CA ARG A 126 15.77 22.53 -17.77
C ARG A 126 15.64 22.00 -16.34
N TRP A 127 16.11 22.76 -15.36
CA TRP A 127 16.05 22.37 -13.94
C TRP A 127 14.62 22.18 -13.42
N VAL A 128 13.62 22.88 -13.99
CA VAL A 128 12.21 22.71 -13.63
C VAL A 128 11.67 21.40 -14.20
N LYS A 129 12.11 21.02 -15.41
CA LYS A 129 11.77 19.74 -16.03
C LYS A 129 12.33 18.57 -15.24
N ASP A 130 13.63 18.60 -14.92
CA ASP A 130 14.30 17.54 -14.15
C ASP A 130 13.65 17.37 -12.75
N LYS A 131 13.27 18.48 -12.11
CA LYS A 131 12.49 18.48 -10.87
C LYS A 131 11.14 17.80 -11.05
N ASN A 132 10.36 18.17 -12.07
CA ASN A 132 9.04 17.60 -12.33
C ASN A 132 9.13 16.11 -12.67
N GLU A 133 10.10 15.72 -13.49
CA GLU A 133 10.38 14.33 -13.86
C GLU A 133 10.66 13.49 -12.62
N THR A 134 11.55 13.96 -11.74
CA THR A 134 11.87 13.28 -10.48
C THR A 134 10.63 13.15 -9.59
N GLY A 135 9.84 14.22 -9.48
CA GLY A 135 8.61 14.21 -8.70
C GLY A 135 7.59 13.20 -9.24
N LEU A 136 7.40 13.15 -10.56
CA LEU A 136 6.53 12.18 -11.23
C LEU A 136 7.02 10.75 -11.03
N ALA A 137 8.34 10.51 -11.13
CA ALA A 137 8.94 9.19 -10.89
C ALA A 137 8.68 8.71 -9.45
N ILE A 138 8.87 9.57 -8.44
CA ILE A 138 8.56 9.24 -7.03
C ILE A 138 7.08 8.84 -6.89
N ARG A 139 6.16 9.60 -7.50
CA ARG A 139 4.72 9.30 -7.43
C ARG A 139 4.37 7.98 -8.13
N ALA A 140 5.01 7.68 -9.26
CA ALA A 140 4.85 6.42 -9.96
C ALA A 140 5.34 5.22 -9.12
N ILE A 141 6.52 5.34 -8.49
CA ILE A 141 7.06 4.32 -7.58
C ILE A 141 6.10 4.08 -6.41
N LEU A 142 5.58 5.14 -5.78
CA LEU A 142 4.62 5.01 -4.69
C LEU A 142 3.29 4.39 -5.14
N ALA A 143 2.81 4.75 -6.33
CA ALA A 143 1.60 4.16 -6.89
C ALA A 143 1.77 2.65 -7.13
N GLU A 144 2.94 2.22 -7.61
CA GLU A 144 3.25 0.80 -7.79
C GLU A 144 3.44 0.09 -6.44
N LEU A 145 4.11 0.72 -5.47
CA LEU A 145 4.30 0.19 -4.12
C LEU A 145 2.96 -0.05 -3.40
N TYR A 146 1.97 0.82 -3.64
CA TYR A 146 0.65 0.75 -3.02
C TYR A 146 -0.40 0.01 -3.85
N LYS A 147 -0.01 -0.53 -5.01
CA LYS A 147 -0.93 -1.27 -5.87
C LYS A 147 -1.24 -2.61 -5.20
N GLU A 148 -2.47 -2.75 -4.73
CA GLU A 148 -3.00 -4.04 -4.25
C GLU A 148 -2.92 -5.09 -5.37
N LYS A 149 -2.43 -6.30 -5.07
CA LYS A 149 -2.70 -7.50 -5.86
C LYS A 149 -3.79 -8.31 -5.19
#